data_AF-A0A7V6B6Y0-F1
#
_entry.id   AF-A0A7V6B6Y0-F1
#
_cell.length_a   1.000
_cell.length_b   1.000
_cell.length_c   1.000
_cell.angle_alpha   90.00
_cell.angle_beta   90.00
_cell.angle_gamma   90.00
#
_symmetry.space_group_name_H-M   'P 1'
#
loop_
_entity.id
_entity.type
_entity.pdbx_description
1 polymer ?
#
loop_
_entity_poly.entity_id
_entity_poly.type
_entity_poly.pdbx_seq_one_letter_code
_entity_poly.pdbx_strand_id
1 'polypeptide(L)'
;MDMEKKNLIAQWAFDCRPVLGRFHLWLVDVEESWSKGEPEKGFSFVPQGLEKAFIMALAVTALGTRLFGKYGEGKGKDKAQVNRIKKDADAMSAYALSEALWYLTRGLPENHAVMVSIGEGLMPKGGETPDMGANPLLGFGRVYARPQVARFLDRRVSWLINDPNFTWDDFYQHIRAANITLWGAAVDTLENTTRFAVGEPTGPLSVFHLFDQPLRISRPYEGYMGTLILPKKVVETAAFDSILINYHTPREIVFKAIRKTYPQIPPERIHVWTLGGQNRVQRIGTLWEQWRALGVHVCEDGYLLPWTGLRVFTDSGTYAPVFAVGVHKDKEGNDHL
;
A
#
# COMPACT_ATOMS: atom_id res chain seq x y z
N MET A 1 16.72 1.00 -31.32
CA MET A 1 15.88 1.68 -30.34
C MET A 1 15.45 3.01 -30.91
N ASP A 2 14.14 3.22 -31.04
CA ASP A 2 13.54 4.45 -31.57
C ASP A 2 13.87 5.67 -30.69
N MET A 3 13.81 6.87 -31.25
CA MET A 3 14.13 8.13 -30.57
C MET A 3 13.20 8.39 -29.39
N GLU A 4 11.91 8.07 -29.53
CA GLU A 4 10.94 8.20 -28.44
C GLU A 4 11.35 7.36 -27.22
N LYS A 5 11.73 6.10 -27.44
CA LYS A 5 12.20 5.20 -26.39
C LYS A 5 13.49 5.70 -25.73
N LYS A 6 14.44 6.24 -26.52
CA LYS A 6 15.66 6.89 -25.99
C LYS A 6 15.33 8.07 -25.08
N ASN A 7 14.41 8.93 -25.52
CA ASN A 7 13.97 10.09 -24.75
C ASN A 7 13.27 9.68 -23.46
N LEU A 8 12.43 8.63 -23.50
CA LEU A 8 11.77 8.09 -22.31
C LEU A 8 12.79 7.60 -21.27
N ILE A 9 13.75 6.78 -21.69
CA ILE A 9 14.81 6.27 -20.81
C ILE A 9 15.63 7.42 -20.23
N ALA A 10 16.03 8.38 -21.06
CA ALA A 10 16.81 9.54 -20.62
C ALA A 10 16.04 10.38 -19.59
N GLN A 11 14.75 10.60 -19.81
CA GLN A 11 13.89 11.35 -18.90
C GLN A 11 13.76 10.63 -17.54
N TRP A 12 13.49 9.31 -17.54
CA TRP A 12 13.46 8.53 -16.31
C TRP A 12 14.79 8.51 -15.57
N ALA A 13 15.90 8.36 -16.29
CA ALA A 13 17.23 8.40 -15.70
C ALA A 13 17.53 9.75 -15.05
N PHE A 14 17.09 10.86 -15.68
CA PHE A 14 17.23 12.20 -15.13
C PHE A 14 16.35 12.40 -13.88
N ASP A 15 15.06 12.11 -13.99
CA ASP A 15 14.07 12.30 -12.92
C ASP A 15 14.41 11.45 -11.68
N CYS A 16 14.84 10.20 -11.91
CA CYS A 16 15.15 9.25 -10.85
C CYS A 16 16.62 9.24 -10.41
N ARG A 17 17.45 10.17 -10.92
CA ARG A 17 18.89 10.23 -10.66
C ARG A 17 19.25 10.13 -9.16
N PRO A 18 18.54 10.79 -8.22
CA PRO A 18 18.88 10.69 -6.80
C PRO A 18 18.82 9.26 -6.26
N VAL A 19 17.81 8.50 -6.67
CA VAL A 19 17.61 7.10 -6.25
C VAL A 19 18.57 6.18 -7.02
N LEU A 20 18.61 6.27 -8.35
CA LEU A 20 19.48 5.43 -9.18
C LEU A 20 20.95 5.58 -8.80
N GLY A 21 21.41 6.83 -8.62
CA GLY A 21 22.78 7.13 -8.22
C GLY A 21 23.13 6.63 -6.83
N ARG A 22 22.17 6.60 -5.89
CA ARG A 22 22.39 6.07 -4.53
C ARG A 22 22.67 4.57 -4.54
N PHE A 23 21.96 3.83 -5.40
CA PHE A 23 22.06 2.38 -5.47
C PHE A 23 22.96 1.88 -6.61
N HIS A 24 23.65 2.80 -7.31
CA HIS A 24 24.52 2.49 -8.44
C HIS A 24 23.81 1.68 -9.53
N LEU A 25 22.59 2.10 -9.88
CA LEU A 25 21.77 1.47 -10.89
C LEU A 25 21.72 2.32 -12.17
N TRP A 26 21.56 1.64 -13.30
CA TRP A 26 21.40 2.25 -14.62
C TRP A 26 20.23 1.59 -15.33
N LEU A 27 19.38 2.42 -15.94
CA LEU A 27 18.24 1.96 -16.72
C LEU A 27 18.72 1.52 -18.10
N VAL A 28 18.45 0.26 -18.45
CA VAL A 28 18.67 -0.27 -19.80
C VAL A 28 17.44 0.00 -20.66
N ASP A 29 16.26 -0.10 -20.07
CA ASP A 29 15.00 0.16 -20.73
C ASP A 29 13.90 0.62 -19.76
N VAL A 30 12.84 1.23 -20.28
CA VAL A 30 11.64 1.66 -19.54
C VAL A 30 10.39 1.42 -20.38
N GLU A 31 9.38 0.78 -19.80
CA GLU A 31 8.03 0.65 -20.35
C GLU A 31 7.02 1.20 -19.34
N GLU A 32 6.10 2.03 -19.80
CA GLU A 32 5.01 2.58 -19.00
C GLU A 32 3.69 1.99 -19.47
N SER A 33 2.88 1.54 -18.52
CA SER A 33 1.50 1.11 -18.78
C SER A 33 0.63 1.52 -17.62
N TRP A 34 -0.64 1.76 -17.91
CA TRP A 34 -1.64 2.20 -16.95
C TRP A 34 -2.71 1.13 -16.84
N SER A 35 -2.93 0.63 -15.62
CA SER A 35 -3.87 -0.47 -15.37
C SER A 35 -5.34 -0.11 -15.57
N LYS A 36 -5.68 1.19 -15.64
CA LYS A 36 -7.05 1.70 -15.78
C LYS A 36 -7.28 2.54 -17.04
N GLY A 37 -6.44 2.39 -18.08
CA GLY A 37 -6.56 3.14 -19.32
C GLY A 37 -5.56 4.28 -19.40
N GLU A 38 -5.99 5.52 -19.60
CA GLU A 38 -5.08 6.67 -19.72
C GLU A 38 -4.83 7.35 -18.36
N PRO A 39 -3.70 8.04 -18.15
CA PRO A 39 -3.49 8.87 -16.97
C PRO A 39 -4.55 9.97 -16.88
N GLU A 40 -5.28 10.02 -15.76
CA GLU A 40 -6.15 11.17 -15.47
C GLU A 40 -5.28 12.41 -15.22
N LYS A 41 -5.40 13.41 -16.12
CA LYS A 41 -4.63 14.66 -16.02
C LYS A 41 -5.00 15.43 -14.75
N GLY A 42 -4.00 15.87 -14.00
CA GLY A 42 -4.16 16.82 -12.88
C GLY A 42 -4.51 16.20 -11.53
N PHE A 43 -4.42 14.88 -11.37
CA PHE A 43 -4.74 14.23 -10.09
C PHE A 43 -3.59 14.27 -9.06
N SER A 44 -2.33 14.30 -9.53
CA SER A 44 -1.15 14.32 -8.64
C SER A 44 -0.82 15.75 -8.20
N PHE A 45 -0.70 15.96 -6.88
CA PHE A 45 -0.17 17.21 -6.31
C PHE A 45 1.37 17.26 -6.35
N VAL A 46 2.02 16.15 -6.74
CA VAL A 46 3.48 16.03 -6.86
C VAL A 46 3.88 16.28 -8.31
N PRO A 47 4.94 17.08 -8.56
CA PRO A 47 5.49 17.23 -9.90
C PRO A 47 5.90 15.89 -10.53
N GLN A 48 5.69 15.73 -11.83
CA GLN A 48 5.89 14.45 -12.55
C GLN A 48 7.28 13.81 -12.33
N GLY A 49 8.35 14.61 -12.28
CA GLY A 49 9.70 14.08 -12.02
C GLY A 49 9.85 13.50 -10.61
N LEU A 50 9.21 14.11 -9.61
CA LEU A 50 9.19 13.58 -8.24
C LEU A 50 8.30 12.35 -8.12
N GLU A 51 7.18 12.30 -8.84
CA GLU A 51 6.33 11.11 -8.91
C GLU A 51 7.12 9.89 -9.41
N LYS A 52 7.86 10.03 -10.53
CA LYS A 52 8.76 8.98 -11.01
C LYS A 52 9.84 8.60 -10.01
N ALA A 53 10.41 9.58 -9.31
CA ALA A 53 11.41 9.30 -8.28
C ALA A 53 10.83 8.48 -7.11
N PHE A 54 9.60 8.74 -6.67
CA PHE A 54 8.91 7.94 -5.65
C PHE A 54 8.59 6.53 -6.17
N ILE A 55 8.14 6.41 -7.42
CA ILE A 55 7.95 5.10 -8.08
C ILE A 55 9.26 4.32 -8.10
N MET A 56 10.37 4.96 -8.46
CA MET A 56 11.69 4.33 -8.47
C MET A 56 12.16 3.96 -7.05
N ALA A 57 11.85 4.77 -6.04
CA ALA A 57 12.16 4.43 -4.64
C ALA A 57 11.49 3.11 -4.23
N LEU A 58 10.22 2.91 -4.60
CA LEU A 58 9.52 1.64 -4.39
C LEU A 58 10.11 0.50 -5.24
N ALA A 59 10.43 0.75 -6.51
CA ALA A 59 10.99 -0.28 -7.38
C ALA A 59 12.33 -0.82 -6.86
N VAL A 60 13.22 0.09 -6.42
CA VAL A 60 14.50 -0.28 -5.83
C VAL A 60 14.31 -0.95 -4.46
N THR A 61 13.30 -0.55 -3.69
CA THR A 61 12.94 -1.23 -2.43
C THR A 61 12.54 -2.68 -2.71
N ALA A 62 11.64 -2.92 -3.65
CA ALA A 62 11.21 -4.27 -4.02
C ALA A 62 12.37 -5.11 -4.55
N LEU A 63 13.20 -4.54 -5.43
CA LEU A 63 14.38 -5.21 -5.99
C LEU A 63 15.41 -5.55 -4.89
N GLY A 64 15.78 -4.58 -4.06
CA GLY A 64 16.73 -4.76 -2.98
C GLY A 64 16.25 -5.78 -1.96
N THR A 65 14.96 -5.73 -1.60
CA THR A 65 14.34 -6.72 -0.73
C THR A 65 14.41 -8.12 -1.35
N ARG A 66 14.06 -8.27 -2.64
CA ARG A 66 14.15 -9.58 -3.32
C ARG A 66 15.57 -10.13 -3.37
N LEU A 67 16.56 -9.30 -3.65
CA LEU A 67 17.96 -9.72 -3.79
C LEU A 67 18.64 -10.03 -2.45
N PHE A 68 18.36 -9.23 -1.42
CA PHE A 68 19.12 -9.24 -0.17
C PHE A 68 18.29 -9.66 1.06
N GLY A 69 16.97 -9.75 0.92
CA GLY A 69 16.04 -10.13 1.98
C GLY A 69 15.78 -11.64 2.12
N LYS A 70 16.55 -12.50 1.43
CA LYS A 70 16.42 -13.98 1.51
C LYS A 70 15.11 -14.54 0.96
N TYR A 71 14.67 -14.02 -0.19
CA TYR A 71 13.47 -14.48 -0.90
C TYR A 71 13.50 -15.99 -1.13
N GLY A 72 12.42 -16.68 -0.73
CA GLY A 72 12.29 -18.13 -0.93
C GLY A 72 13.09 -19.03 0.01
N GLU A 73 14.01 -18.47 0.80
CA GLU A 73 14.85 -19.28 1.69
C GLU A 73 14.08 -19.92 2.85
N GLY A 74 12.85 -19.49 3.12
CA GLY A 74 11.98 -20.03 4.18
C GLY A 74 11.26 -21.31 3.77
N LYS A 75 11.33 -21.71 2.50
CA LYS A 75 10.64 -22.91 2.01
C LYS A 75 11.18 -24.17 2.69
N GLY A 76 10.29 -24.97 3.28
CA GLY A 76 10.64 -26.21 3.99
C GLY A 76 11.35 -26.01 5.34
N LYS A 77 11.49 -24.76 5.81
CA LYS A 77 12.08 -24.44 7.11
C LYS A 77 11.04 -24.42 8.22
N ASP A 78 11.50 -24.55 9.46
CA ASP A 78 10.62 -24.46 10.62
C ASP A 78 10.13 -23.02 10.86
N LYS A 79 9.14 -22.86 11.73
CA LYS A 79 8.53 -21.57 12.05
C LYS A 79 9.53 -20.54 12.59
N ALA A 80 10.52 -20.97 13.38
CA ALA A 80 11.51 -20.05 13.97
C ALA A 80 12.45 -19.50 12.90
N GLN A 81 12.91 -20.38 12.00
CA GLN A 81 13.73 -20.02 10.86
C GLN A 81 12.98 -19.12 9.87
N VAL A 82 11.72 -19.43 9.54
CA VAL A 82 10.88 -18.55 8.70
C VAL A 82 10.70 -17.18 9.33
N ASN A 83 10.43 -17.11 10.65
CA ASN A 83 10.30 -15.83 11.34
C ASN A 83 11.59 -15.00 11.32
N ARG A 84 12.76 -15.64 11.37
CA ARG A 84 14.04 -14.94 11.23
C ARG A 84 14.21 -14.36 9.83
N ILE A 85 13.89 -15.14 8.80
CA ILE A 85 13.95 -14.70 7.40
C ILE A 85 13.02 -13.51 7.16
N LYS A 86 11.79 -13.57 7.69
CA LYS A 86 10.84 -12.45 7.61
C LYS A 86 11.41 -11.17 8.21
N LYS A 87 12.00 -11.24 9.42
CA LYS A 87 12.64 -10.09 10.07
C LYS A 87 13.81 -9.53 9.25
N ASP A 88 14.63 -10.40 8.67
CA ASP A 88 15.74 -9.96 7.82
C ASP A 88 15.22 -9.26 6.55
N ALA A 89 14.14 -9.79 5.95
CA ALA A 89 13.49 -9.18 4.79
C ALA A 89 12.86 -7.81 5.11
N ASP A 90 12.18 -7.68 6.24
CA ASP A 90 11.62 -6.42 6.73
C ASP A 90 12.69 -5.37 7.00
N ALA A 91 13.80 -5.76 7.63
CA ALA A 91 14.92 -4.87 7.87
C ALA A 91 15.54 -4.39 6.55
N MET A 92 15.66 -5.28 5.55
CA MET A 92 16.21 -4.94 4.24
C MET A 92 15.28 -3.99 3.47
N SER A 93 13.97 -4.26 3.47
CA SER A 93 12.99 -3.43 2.78
C SER A 93 12.90 -2.04 3.42
N ALA A 94 12.90 -1.97 4.76
CA ALA A 94 12.90 -0.70 5.47
C ALA A 94 14.15 0.13 5.21
N TYR A 95 15.32 -0.50 5.20
CA TYR A 95 16.58 0.17 4.86
C TYR A 95 16.58 0.70 3.42
N ALA A 96 16.19 -0.12 2.45
CA ALA A 96 16.19 0.27 1.04
C ALA A 96 15.26 1.48 0.79
N LEU A 97 14.03 1.46 1.32
CA LEU A 97 13.11 2.58 1.16
C LEU A 97 13.62 3.82 1.90
N SER A 98 14.13 3.67 3.12
CA SER A 98 14.64 4.80 3.89
C SER A 98 15.82 5.50 3.20
N GLU A 99 16.77 4.73 2.67
CA GLU A 99 17.89 5.28 1.90
C GLU A 99 17.40 5.96 0.60
N ALA A 100 16.44 5.35 -0.10
CA ALA A 100 15.85 5.96 -1.30
C ALA A 100 15.16 7.29 -0.98
N LEU A 101 14.35 7.35 0.08
CA LEU A 101 13.68 8.57 0.52
C LEU A 101 14.68 9.65 0.96
N TRP A 102 15.73 9.28 1.69
CA TRP A 102 16.77 10.22 2.11
C TRP A 102 17.46 10.91 0.93
N TYR A 103 17.75 10.17 -0.13
CA TYR A 103 18.39 10.74 -1.32
C TYR A 103 17.40 11.49 -2.21
N LEU A 104 16.20 10.94 -2.41
CA LEU A 104 15.12 11.59 -3.16
C LEU A 104 14.76 12.94 -2.55
N THR A 105 14.63 13.03 -1.23
CA THR A 105 14.16 14.24 -0.55
C THR A 105 15.14 15.43 -0.62
N ARG A 106 16.38 15.22 -1.09
CA ARG A 106 17.30 16.31 -1.44
C ARG A 106 16.86 17.08 -2.69
N GLY A 107 16.10 16.43 -3.56
CA GLY A 107 15.49 17.01 -4.76
C GLY A 107 14.18 17.75 -4.49
N LEU A 108 13.64 17.71 -3.27
CA LEU A 108 12.49 18.52 -2.90
C LEU A 108 12.86 20.01 -2.82
N PRO A 109 11.88 20.93 -2.98
CA PRO A 109 12.08 22.32 -2.65
C PRO A 109 12.57 22.48 -1.21
N GLU A 110 13.30 23.55 -0.93
CA GLU A 110 14.10 23.66 0.31
C GLU A 110 13.28 23.62 1.60
N ASN A 111 12.00 24.01 1.51
CA ASN A 111 11.05 24.05 2.61
C ASN A 111 10.09 22.84 2.63
N HIS A 112 10.32 21.81 1.82
CA HIS A 112 9.45 20.63 1.74
C HIS A 112 10.02 19.44 2.51
N ALA A 113 9.13 18.61 3.03
CA ALA A 113 9.46 17.41 3.79
C ALA A 113 8.39 16.34 3.61
N VAL A 114 8.78 15.07 3.84
CA VAL A 114 7.87 13.94 3.97
C VAL A 114 7.93 13.43 5.40
N MET A 115 6.78 13.26 6.04
CA MET A 115 6.64 12.63 7.34
C MET A 115 5.89 11.31 7.22
N VAL A 116 6.46 10.23 7.75
CA VAL A 116 5.78 8.95 7.86
C VAL A 116 4.67 9.06 8.91
N SER A 117 3.42 8.93 8.47
CA SER A 117 2.21 8.98 9.31
C SER A 117 1.68 7.59 9.64
N ILE A 118 1.94 6.60 8.78
CA ILE A 118 1.68 5.17 9.02
C ILE A 118 2.89 4.44 8.47
N GLY A 119 3.51 3.55 9.23
CA GLY A 119 4.73 2.89 8.78
C GLY A 119 5.12 1.72 9.65
N GLU A 120 6.40 1.36 9.58
CA GLU A 120 6.93 0.18 10.23
C GLU A 120 7.00 0.33 11.76
N GLY A 121 6.54 -0.69 12.47
CA GLY A 121 6.55 -0.75 13.93
C GLY A 121 5.35 -0.07 14.60
N LEU A 122 5.32 -0.20 15.94
CA LEU A 122 4.27 0.40 16.76
C LEU A 122 4.43 1.94 16.79
N MET A 123 3.33 2.67 17.02
CA MET A 123 3.50 4.08 17.41
C MET A 123 4.20 4.15 18.76
N PRO A 124 5.15 5.09 18.94
CA PRO A 124 5.82 5.27 20.23
C PRO A 124 4.82 5.63 21.33
N LYS A 125 5.00 5.04 22.51
CA LYS A 125 4.21 5.36 23.70
C LYS A 125 4.82 6.55 24.42
N GLY A 126 4.01 7.31 25.17
CA GLY A 126 4.49 8.51 25.88
C GLY A 126 5.72 8.22 26.75
N GLY A 127 6.80 8.95 26.52
CA GLY A 127 8.12 8.71 27.13
C GLY A 127 9.16 8.07 26.20
N GLU A 128 8.77 7.62 25.00
CA GLU A 128 9.64 7.04 23.98
C GLU A 128 10.02 8.08 22.90
N THR A 129 11.26 8.04 22.39
CA THR A 129 11.58 8.70 21.12
C THR A 129 10.93 7.94 19.96
N PRO A 130 10.76 8.54 18.76
CA PRO A 130 10.33 7.79 17.56
C PRO A 130 11.13 6.50 17.33
N ASP A 131 12.41 6.52 17.68
CA ASP A 131 13.34 5.39 17.54
C ASP A 131 13.21 4.32 18.65
N MET A 132 12.50 4.61 19.75
CA MET A 132 12.35 3.70 20.90
C MET A 132 11.06 2.87 20.85
N GLY A 133 10.02 3.37 20.17
CA GLY A 133 8.73 2.68 20.05
C GLY A 133 8.33 2.27 18.63
N ALA A 134 8.94 2.89 17.61
CA ALA A 134 8.70 2.60 16.19
C ALA A 134 10.00 2.18 15.47
N ASN A 135 9.88 1.73 14.22
CA ASN A 135 11.06 1.50 13.40
C ASN A 135 11.83 2.84 13.22
N PRO A 136 13.12 2.93 13.57
CA PRO A 136 13.86 4.20 13.50
C PRO A 136 14.04 4.71 12.07
N LEU A 137 13.85 3.84 11.08
CA LEU A 137 13.94 4.19 9.67
C LEU A 137 12.60 4.66 9.13
N LEU A 138 11.48 4.01 9.45
CA LEU A 138 10.19 4.24 8.78
C LEU A 138 8.99 4.22 9.73
N GLY A 139 9.22 4.51 11.00
CA GLY A 139 8.18 4.60 12.01
C GLY A 139 7.40 5.91 11.97
N PHE A 140 6.30 5.98 12.72
CA PHE A 140 5.51 7.19 12.88
C PHE A 140 6.38 8.38 13.28
N GLY A 141 6.18 9.51 12.60
CA GLY A 141 6.91 10.74 12.88
C GLY A 141 8.28 10.83 12.23
N ARG A 142 8.76 9.80 11.55
CA ARG A 142 10.02 9.89 10.80
C ARG A 142 9.93 10.96 9.71
N VAL A 143 10.91 11.86 9.68
CA VAL A 143 11.00 12.94 8.70
C VAL A 143 12.11 12.70 7.68
N TYR A 144 11.79 12.88 6.40
CA TYR A 144 12.74 12.95 5.29
C TYR A 144 12.70 14.35 4.67
N ALA A 145 13.78 15.09 4.87
CA ALA A 145 13.92 16.47 4.41
C ALA A 145 15.40 16.89 4.39
N ARG A 146 15.66 18.12 3.92
CA ARG A 146 16.99 18.74 4.09
C ARG A 146 17.32 18.92 5.59
N PRO A 147 18.61 18.91 5.99
CA PRO A 147 19.01 18.83 7.40
C PRO A 147 18.41 19.89 8.33
N GLN A 148 18.22 21.13 7.86
CA GLN A 148 17.63 22.18 8.68
C GLN A 148 16.13 21.97 8.92
N VAL A 149 15.38 21.61 7.88
CA VAL A 149 13.94 21.30 7.95
C VAL A 149 13.70 20.04 8.79
N ALA A 150 14.51 19.00 8.59
CA ALA A 150 14.44 17.77 9.37
C ALA A 150 14.60 18.06 10.87
N ARG A 151 15.68 18.76 11.27
CA ARG A 151 15.91 19.13 12.68
C ARG A 151 14.78 19.98 13.29
N PHE A 152 14.19 20.88 12.49
CA PHE A 152 13.04 21.64 12.95
C PHE A 152 11.86 20.71 13.25
N LEU A 153 11.48 19.87 12.28
CA LEU A 153 10.33 18.99 12.36
C LEU A 153 10.50 17.89 13.41
N ASP A 154 11.68 17.25 13.50
CA ASP A 154 11.97 16.18 14.47
C ASP A 154 11.65 16.63 15.89
N ARG A 155 12.02 17.87 16.26
CA ARG A 155 11.72 18.44 17.57
C ARG A 155 10.22 18.62 17.80
N ARG A 156 9.46 19.01 16.78
CA ARG A 156 8.00 19.21 16.89
C ARG A 156 7.25 17.88 16.89
N VAL A 157 7.71 16.90 16.13
CA VAL A 157 7.19 15.53 16.18
C VAL A 157 7.43 14.93 17.56
N SER A 158 8.62 15.14 18.14
CA SER A 158 8.90 14.70 19.50
C SER A 158 7.93 15.30 20.52
N TRP A 159 7.60 16.60 20.41
CA TRP A 159 6.57 17.23 21.23
C TRP A 159 5.18 16.66 20.98
N LEU A 160 4.80 16.46 19.72
CA LEU A 160 3.51 15.87 19.35
C LEU A 160 3.29 14.47 19.95
N ILE A 161 4.37 13.70 20.11
CA ILE A 161 4.33 12.37 20.71
C ILE A 161 4.33 12.42 22.24
N ASN A 162 5.11 13.33 22.84
CA ASN A 162 5.48 13.25 24.25
C ASN A 162 4.90 14.34 25.15
N ASP A 163 4.50 15.49 24.60
CA ASP A 163 3.92 16.59 25.36
C ASP A 163 2.39 16.55 25.27
N PRO A 164 1.68 16.22 26.36
CA PRO A 164 0.22 16.14 26.34
C PRO A 164 -0.47 17.48 26.07
N ASN A 165 0.24 18.60 26.20
CA ASN A 165 -0.29 19.93 25.87
C ASN A 165 0.02 20.36 24.44
N PHE A 166 0.90 19.66 23.71
CA PHE A 166 1.24 20.00 22.34
C PHE A 166 0.37 19.21 21.37
N THR A 167 -0.58 19.91 20.75
CA THR A 167 -1.59 19.29 19.90
C THR A 167 -1.22 19.29 18.41
N TRP A 168 -2.00 18.58 17.61
CA TRP A 168 -1.91 18.67 16.15
C TRP A 168 -2.11 20.12 15.65
N ASP A 169 -2.97 20.91 16.28
CA ASP A 169 -3.21 22.27 15.84
C ASP A 169 -2.00 23.17 16.11
N ASP A 170 -1.29 22.97 17.23
CA ASP A 170 0.00 23.63 17.51
C ASP A 170 1.07 23.22 16.51
N PHE A 171 1.14 21.92 16.18
CA PHE A 171 2.05 21.37 15.18
C PHE A 171 1.86 22.07 13.81
N TYR A 172 0.62 22.16 13.34
CA TYR A 172 0.32 22.83 12.08
C TYR A 172 0.57 24.35 12.13
N GLN A 173 0.32 25.01 13.28
CA GLN A 173 0.67 26.42 13.44
C GLN A 173 2.18 26.65 13.31
N HIS A 174 3.00 25.81 13.95
CA HIS A 174 4.46 25.88 13.85
C HIS A 174 4.96 25.67 12.41
N ILE A 175 4.41 24.69 11.70
CA ILE A 175 4.76 24.41 10.30
C ILE A 175 4.43 25.60 9.41
N ARG A 176 3.21 26.17 9.54
CA ARG A 176 2.79 27.35 8.77
C ARG A 176 3.66 28.57 9.07
N ALA A 177 3.95 28.83 10.34
CA ALA A 177 4.79 29.96 10.76
C ALA A 177 6.23 29.84 10.20
N ALA A 178 6.72 28.62 10.00
CA ALA A 178 8.02 28.35 9.41
C ALA A 178 8.02 28.28 7.87
N ASN A 179 6.86 28.48 7.22
CA ASN A 179 6.67 28.30 5.77
C ASN A 179 7.14 26.92 5.26
N ILE A 180 6.92 25.86 6.04
CA ILE A 180 7.28 24.48 5.66
C ILE A 180 6.06 23.82 5.01
N THR A 181 6.28 23.12 3.89
CA THR A 181 5.30 22.19 3.32
C THR A 181 5.63 20.79 3.82
N LEU A 182 4.70 20.15 4.52
CA LEU A 182 4.88 18.81 5.04
C LEU A 182 3.88 17.86 4.39
N TRP A 183 4.37 16.85 3.67
CA TRP A 183 3.56 15.76 3.13
C TRP A 183 3.50 14.60 4.11
N GLY A 184 2.37 13.88 4.12
CA GLY A 184 2.20 12.65 4.87
C GLY A 184 2.54 11.43 4.03
N ALA A 185 3.08 10.38 4.64
CA ALA A 185 3.25 9.09 3.98
C ALA A 185 2.64 7.94 4.78
N ALA A 186 2.01 6.98 4.10
CA ALA A 186 1.71 5.66 4.63
C ALA A 186 2.56 4.61 3.89
N VAL A 187 3.32 3.82 4.65
CA VAL A 187 4.31 2.89 4.10
C VAL A 187 4.08 1.48 4.65
N ASP A 188 4.23 0.50 3.77
CA ASP A 188 4.37 -0.92 4.11
C ASP A 188 5.49 -1.44 3.20
N THR A 189 6.67 -1.68 3.75
CA THR A 189 7.85 -1.92 2.92
C THR A 189 7.91 -3.33 2.37
N LEU A 190 7.28 -4.27 3.06
CA LEU A 190 7.13 -5.65 2.62
C LEU A 190 5.82 -6.23 3.13
N GLU A 191 4.77 -6.00 2.36
CA GLU A 191 3.49 -6.66 2.54
C GLU A 191 3.64 -8.17 2.23
N ASN A 192 2.95 -9.04 2.97
CA ASN A 192 3.04 -10.50 2.81
C ASN A 192 4.44 -11.11 2.96
N THR A 193 5.18 -10.67 3.97
CA THR A 193 6.46 -11.26 4.40
C THR A 193 6.50 -12.79 4.44
N THR A 194 5.42 -13.47 4.84
CA THR A 194 5.37 -14.94 4.85
C THR A 194 5.45 -15.52 3.43
N ARG A 195 4.67 -14.97 2.49
CA ARG A 195 4.69 -15.38 1.07
C ARG A 195 6.05 -15.07 0.44
N PHE A 196 6.64 -13.93 0.79
CA PHE A 196 8.00 -13.55 0.39
C PHE A 196 9.03 -14.58 0.87
N ALA A 197 8.99 -14.93 2.17
CA ALA A 197 9.93 -15.85 2.77
C ALA A 197 9.90 -17.24 2.12
N VAL A 198 8.72 -17.73 1.69
CA VAL A 198 8.60 -19.03 1.00
C VAL A 198 8.73 -18.96 -0.53
N GLY A 199 8.91 -17.74 -1.07
CA GLY A 199 9.31 -17.52 -2.47
C GLY A 199 8.15 -17.44 -3.43
N GLU A 200 6.95 -17.10 -2.95
CA GLU A 200 5.76 -16.96 -3.79
C GLU A 200 5.93 -15.80 -4.78
N PRO A 201 5.61 -16.02 -6.07
CA PRO A 201 5.78 -15.00 -7.10
C PRO A 201 4.72 -13.89 -7.02
N THR A 202 3.61 -14.12 -6.30
CA THR A 202 2.51 -13.18 -6.13
C THR A 202 2.21 -12.95 -4.65
N GLY A 203 1.84 -11.73 -4.31
CA GLY A 203 1.45 -11.31 -2.97
C GLY A 203 2.46 -10.41 -2.26
N PRO A 204 3.77 -10.70 -2.26
CA PRO A 204 4.76 -9.74 -1.77
C PRO A 204 4.68 -8.41 -2.52
N LEU A 205 4.53 -7.31 -1.78
CA LEU A 205 4.35 -5.98 -2.35
C LEU A 205 5.03 -4.92 -1.46
N SER A 206 5.57 -3.88 -2.07
CA SER A 206 5.96 -2.66 -1.35
C SER A 206 4.94 -1.57 -1.66
N VAL A 207 4.42 -0.92 -0.62
CA VAL A 207 3.37 0.09 -0.73
C VAL A 207 3.85 1.41 -0.16
N PHE A 208 3.65 2.48 -0.93
CA PHE A 208 3.89 3.85 -0.51
C PHE A 208 2.73 4.71 -0.98
N HIS A 209 2.04 5.34 -0.05
CA HIS A 209 1.00 6.31 -0.33
C HIS A 209 1.43 7.66 0.19
N LEU A 210 1.32 8.70 -0.65
CA LEU A 210 1.67 10.07 -0.29
C LEU A 210 0.41 10.92 -0.19
N PHE A 211 0.31 11.67 0.91
CA PHE A 211 -0.76 12.61 1.20
C PHE A 211 -0.19 14.03 1.14
N ASP A 212 -0.99 14.98 0.68
CA ASP A 212 -0.64 16.41 0.62
C ASP A 212 -0.43 17.05 2.01
N GLN A 213 -0.83 16.34 3.07
CA GLN A 213 -0.60 16.68 4.47
C GLN A 213 -0.45 15.41 5.34
N PRO A 214 0.18 15.47 6.53
CA PRO A 214 0.25 14.34 7.45
C PRO A 214 -1.14 13.85 7.88
N LEU A 215 -1.28 12.54 8.07
CA LEU A 215 -2.49 11.98 8.65
C LEU A 215 -2.52 12.26 10.16
N ARG A 216 -3.63 12.81 10.64
CA ARG A 216 -3.88 13.01 12.07
C ARG A 216 -4.19 11.67 12.73
N ILE A 217 -3.17 11.02 13.28
CA ILE A 217 -3.35 9.78 14.05
C ILE A 217 -3.54 10.14 15.52
N SER A 218 -4.70 9.81 16.09
CA SER A 218 -5.07 10.17 17.46
C SER A 218 -4.69 9.13 18.50
N ARG A 219 -4.52 7.86 18.09
CA ARG A 219 -4.19 6.73 18.98
C ARG A 219 -3.35 5.69 18.24
N PRO A 220 -2.38 5.04 18.89
CA PRO A 220 -1.73 3.84 18.36
C PRO A 220 -2.79 2.84 17.95
N TYR A 221 -2.78 2.43 16.68
CA TYR A 221 -3.73 1.45 16.17
C TYR A 221 -2.97 0.35 15.46
N GLU A 222 -2.97 -0.84 16.05
CA GLU A 222 -2.56 -2.09 15.41
C GLU A 222 -3.69 -3.09 15.67
N GLY A 223 -4.72 -3.04 14.83
CA GLY A 223 -5.94 -3.82 15.01
C GLY A 223 -6.46 -4.36 13.69
N TYR A 224 -7.15 -5.50 13.76
CA TYR A 224 -7.84 -6.05 12.60
C TYR A 224 -8.98 -5.12 12.19
N MET A 225 -8.96 -4.67 10.93
CA MET A 225 -10.04 -3.91 10.33
C MET A 225 -10.82 -4.80 9.36
N GLY A 226 -12.14 -4.85 9.54
CA GLY A 226 -13.03 -5.48 8.57
C GLY A 226 -13.32 -4.53 7.42
N THR A 227 -13.02 -4.95 6.20
CA THR A 227 -13.23 -4.14 4.99
C THR A 227 -14.11 -4.89 4.01
N LEU A 228 -15.08 -4.18 3.41
CA LEU A 228 -15.87 -4.63 2.27
C LEU A 228 -15.61 -3.65 1.13
N ILE A 229 -15.11 -4.15 0.00
CA ILE A 229 -14.78 -3.35 -1.17
C ILE A 229 -15.66 -3.81 -2.32
N LEU A 230 -16.29 -2.86 -2.99
CA LEU A 230 -17.24 -3.08 -4.07
C LEU A 230 -16.95 -2.11 -5.21
N PRO A 231 -17.36 -2.41 -6.45
CA PRO A 231 -17.32 -1.43 -7.53
C PRO A 231 -18.12 -0.17 -7.14
N LYS A 232 -17.58 1.00 -7.48
CA LYS A 232 -18.21 2.31 -7.21
C LYS A 232 -19.70 2.33 -7.62
N LYS A 233 -20.01 1.80 -8.80
CA LYS A 233 -21.38 1.75 -9.34
C LYS A 233 -22.35 0.96 -8.45
N VAL A 234 -21.88 -0.06 -7.72
CA VAL A 234 -22.71 -0.83 -6.78
C VAL A 234 -23.06 0.02 -5.56
N VAL A 235 -22.09 0.75 -5.03
CA VAL A 235 -22.28 1.66 -3.89
C VAL A 235 -23.23 2.80 -4.26
N GLU A 236 -23.06 3.39 -5.45
CA GLU A 236 -23.96 4.43 -5.98
C GLU A 236 -25.39 3.89 -6.18
N THR A 237 -25.52 2.68 -6.73
CA THR A 237 -26.83 2.04 -6.93
C THR A 237 -27.56 1.81 -5.60
N ALA A 238 -26.83 1.36 -4.57
CA ALA A 238 -27.38 1.18 -3.23
C ALA A 238 -27.81 2.52 -2.59
N ALA A 239 -27.05 3.59 -2.83
CA ALA A 239 -27.36 4.92 -2.31
C ALA A 239 -28.68 5.47 -2.86
N PHE A 240 -29.07 5.15 -4.11
CA PHE A 240 -30.39 5.52 -4.65
C PHE A 240 -31.55 4.88 -3.87
N ASP A 241 -31.31 3.76 -3.20
CA ASP A 241 -32.29 3.10 -2.33
C ASP A 241 -32.10 3.48 -0.85
N SER A 242 -31.33 4.53 -0.56
CA SER A 242 -30.97 4.96 0.80
C SER A 242 -30.24 3.89 1.62
N ILE A 243 -29.49 3.01 0.97
CA ILE A 243 -28.71 1.96 1.63
C ILE A 243 -27.24 2.39 1.73
N LEU A 244 -26.77 2.64 2.96
CA LEU A 244 -25.36 2.84 3.24
C LEU A 244 -24.65 1.48 3.42
N ILE A 245 -24.04 0.97 2.35
CA ILE A 245 -23.27 -0.27 2.41
C ILE A 245 -21.98 -0.06 3.19
N ASN A 246 -21.73 -0.95 4.16
CA ASN A 246 -20.52 -1.03 4.94
C ASN A 246 -20.15 -2.51 5.24
N TYR A 247 -19.06 -2.74 5.97
CA TYR A 247 -18.60 -4.10 6.29
C TYR A 247 -19.67 -4.97 6.96
N HIS A 248 -20.48 -4.39 7.85
CA HIS A 248 -21.51 -5.07 8.63
C HIS A 248 -22.83 -5.27 7.86
N THR A 249 -22.96 -4.74 6.64
CA THR A 249 -24.17 -4.92 5.85
C THR A 249 -24.38 -6.41 5.53
N PRO A 250 -25.57 -6.99 5.83
CA PRO A 250 -25.91 -8.36 5.47
C PRO A 250 -25.65 -8.66 4.00
N ARG A 251 -25.09 -9.84 3.68
CA ARG A 251 -24.67 -10.11 2.29
C ARG A 251 -25.83 -10.19 1.31
N GLU A 252 -27.03 -10.52 1.79
CA GLU A 252 -28.25 -10.44 0.98
C GLU A 252 -28.57 -9.02 0.48
N ILE A 253 -28.29 -7.99 1.28
CA ILE A 253 -28.53 -6.59 0.91
C ILE A 253 -27.46 -6.13 -0.07
N VAL A 254 -26.20 -6.50 0.18
CA VAL A 254 -25.08 -6.23 -0.75
C VAL A 254 -25.35 -6.90 -2.10
N PHE A 255 -25.79 -8.15 -2.09
CA PHE A 255 -26.12 -8.91 -3.29
C PHE A 255 -27.29 -8.30 -4.07
N LYS A 256 -28.34 -7.82 -3.39
CA LYS A 256 -29.43 -7.07 -4.04
C LYS A 256 -28.91 -5.84 -4.77
N ALA A 257 -28.02 -5.06 -4.15
CA ALA A 257 -27.40 -3.91 -4.80
C ALA A 257 -26.54 -4.32 -6.02
N ILE A 258 -25.76 -5.40 -5.91
CA ILE A 258 -24.99 -5.95 -7.02
C ILE A 258 -25.92 -6.35 -8.18
N ARG A 259 -26.97 -7.13 -7.92
CA ARG A 259 -27.91 -7.62 -8.93
C ARG A 259 -28.72 -6.49 -9.58
N LYS A 260 -29.01 -5.41 -8.84
CA LYS A 260 -29.62 -4.19 -9.39
C LYS A 260 -28.65 -3.45 -10.32
N THR A 261 -27.36 -3.44 -9.97
CA THR A 261 -26.31 -2.77 -10.75
C THR A 261 -25.94 -3.52 -12.03
N TYR A 262 -25.87 -4.86 -11.93
CA TYR A 262 -25.42 -5.78 -12.97
C TYR A 262 -26.39 -6.96 -13.11
N PRO A 263 -27.60 -6.74 -13.65
CA PRO A 263 -28.63 -7.78 -13.73
C PRO A 263 -28.24 -8.95 -14.64
N GLN A 264 -27.31 -8.72 -15.58
CA GLN A 264 -26.82 -9.72 -16.53
C GLN A 264 -25.78 -10.69 -15.93
N ILE A 265 -25.13 -10.37 -14.80
CA ILE A 265 -24.08 -11.21 -14.21
C ILE A 265 -24.71 -12.20 -13.22
N PRO A 266 -24.84 -13.49 -13.56
CA PRO A 266 -25.48 -14.47 -12.69
C PRO A 266 -24.67 -14.71 -11.40
N PRO A 267 -25.30 -15.23 -10.32
CA PRO A 267 -24.66 -15.35 -9.01
C PRO A 267 -23.32 -16.10 -9.03
N GLU A 268 -23.24 -17.18 -9.81
CA GLU A 268 -22.04 -18.02 -9.95
C GLU A 268 -20.85 -17.31 -10.63
N ARG A 269 -21.08 -16.16 -11.29
CA ARG A 269 -20.05 -15.30 -11.89
C ARG A 269 -19.73 -14.06 -11.05
N ILE A 270 -20.23 -14.02 -9.82
CA ILE A 270 -19.80 -13.06 -8.80
C ILE A 270 -18.78 -13.78 -7.92
N HIS A 271 -17.58 -13.22 -7.83
CA HIS A 271 -16.43 -13.80 -7.16
C HIS A 271 -16.02 -12.95 -5.96
N VAL A 272 -16.21 -13.49 -4.76
CA VAL A 272 -15.82 -12.85 -3.52
C VAL A 272 -14.48 -13.39 -3.06
N TRP A 273 -13.44 -12.58 -3.21
CA TRP A 273 -12.16 -12.83 -2.57
C TRP A 273 -12.20 -12.43 -1.09
N THR A 274 -11.64 -13.28 -0.24
CA THR A 274 -11.56 -13.05 1.20
C THR A 274 -10.39 -13.84 1.79
N LEU A 275 -9.90 -13.42 2.95
CA LEU A 275 -8.99 -14.24 3.73
C LEU A 275 -9.67 -15.56 4.10
N GLY A 276 -8.93 -16.65 4.05
CA GLY A 276 -9.43 -18.01 4.26
C GLY A 276 -8.64 -18.82 5.29
N GLY A 277 -8.93 -20.11 5.34
CA GLY A 277 -8.27 -21.08 6.23
C GLY A 277 -8.94 -21.26 7.60
N GLN A 278 -8.62 -22.38 8.24
CA GLN A 278 -9.28 -22.84 9.48
C GLN A 278 -9.22 -21.82 10.62
N ASN A 279 -8.10 -21.10 10.74
CA ASN A 279 -7.89 -20.10 11.80
C ASN A 279 -8.81 -18.86 11.68
N ARG A 280 -9.52 -18.70 10.56
CA ARG A 280 -10.39 -17.54 10.30
C ARG A 280 -11.88 -17.87 10.31
N VAL A 281 -12.23 -19.16 10.37
CA VAL A 281 -13.63 -19.64 10.39
C VAL A 281 -14.43 -18.95 11.50
N GLN A 282 -13.89 -18.89 12.71
CA GLN A 282 -14.58 -18.25 13.84
C GLN A 282 -14.80 -16.74 13.67
N ARG A 283 -13.98 -16.07 12.86
CA ARG A 283 -14.03 -14.61 12.68
C ARG A 283 -14.92 -14.18 11.53
N ILE A 284 -14.84 -14.89 10.40
CA ILE A 284 -15.47 -14.48 9.13
C ILE A 284 -16.17 -15.63 8.38
N GLY A 285 -16.21 -16.83 8.95
CA GLY A 285 -16.83 -18.01 8.32
C GLY A 285 -18.31 -17.83 8.02
N THR A 286 -19.03 -17.16 8.91
CA THR A 286 -20.45 -16.82 8.72
C THR A 286 -20.68 -15.92 7.50
N LEU A 287 -19.71 -15.06 7.16
CA LEU A 287 -19.79 -14.22 5.96
C LEU A 287 -19.63 -15.07 4.68
N TRP A 288 -18.78 -16.09 4.71
CA TRP A 288 -18.61 -17.02 3.58
C TRP A 288 -19.89 -17.82 3.35
N GLU A 289 -20.52 -18.30 4.41
CA GLU A 289 -21.79 -19.03 4.36
C GLU A 289 -22.91 -18.17 3.76
N GLN A 290 -23.03 -16.90 4.19
CA GLN A 290 -24.01 -15.97 3.64
C GLN A 290 -23.83 -15.77 2.13
N TRP A 291 -22.59 -15.65 1.64
CA TRP A 291 -22.33 -15.54 0.20
C TRP A 291 -22.68 -16.82 -0.55
N ARG A 292 -22.24 -17.98 -0.05
CA ARG A 292 -22.53 -19.29 -0.67
C ARG A 292 -24.03 -19.57 -0.73
N ALA A 293 -24.79 -19.19 0.29
CA ALA A 293 -26.24 -19.32 0.32
C ALA A 293 -26.95 -18.52 -0.80
N LEU A 294 -26.31 -17.48 -1.32
CA LEU A 294 -26.79 -16.65 -2.43
C LEU A 294 -26.33 -17.16 -3.81
N GLY A 295 -25.62 -18.29 -3.87
CA GLY A 295 -25.02 -18.83 -5.10
C GLY A 295 -23.76 -18.09 -5.56
N VAL A 296 -23.22 -17.19 -4.74
CA VAL A 296 -22.00 -16.43 -5.04
C VAL A 296 -20.76 -17.30 -4.80
N HIS A 297 -19.81 -17.22 -5.72
CA HIS A 297 -18.54 -17.93 -5.60
C HIS A 297 -17.65 -17.24 -4.55
N VAL A 298 -17.32 -17.95 -3.47
CA VAL A 298 -16.31 -17.51 -2.49
C VAL A 298 -14.99 -18.19 -2.87
N CYS A 299 -14.03 -17.41 -3.39
CA CYS A 299 -12.83 -17.95 -4.02
C CYS A 299 -11.99 -18.80 -3.05
N GLU A 300 -11.62 -20.00 -3.48
CA GLU A 300 -10.63 -20.83 -2.81
C GLU A 300 -9.19 -20.41 -3.12
N ASP A 301 -8.27 -20.88 -2.27
CA ASP A 301 -6.83 -20.68 -2.48
C ASP A 301 -6.38 -21.32 -3.81
N GLY A 302 -5.64 -20.57 -4.61
CA GLY A 302 -5.15 -21.00 -5.92
C GLY A 302 -6.16 -20.89 -7.06
N TYR A 303 -7.39 -20.43 -6.80
CA TYR A 303 -8.40 -20.18 -7.84
C TYR A 303 -7.85 -19.21 -8.91
N LEU A 304 -8.02 -19.59 -10.18
CA LEU A 304 -7.51 -18.82 -11.31
C LEU A 304 -8.55 -17.79 -11.73
N LEU A 305 -8.24 -16.50 -11.59
CA LEU A 305 -9.10 -15.44 -12.08
C LEU A 305 -9.22 -15.53 -13.61
N PRO A 306 -10.44 -15.70 -14.18
CA PRO A 306 -10.63 -15.95 -15.61
C PRO A 306 -10.05 -14.87 -16.53
N TRP A 307 -10.08 -13.60 -16.09
CA TRP A 307 -9.68 -12.44 -16.90
C TRP A 307 -8.19 -12.11 -16.84
N THR A 308 -7.52 -12.35 -15.70
CA THR A 308 -6.08 -12.07 -15.55
C THR A 308 -5.19 -13.31 -15.61
N GLY A 309 -5.74 -14.50 -15.37
CA GLY A 309 -4.94 -15.71 -15.16
C GLY A 309 -4.13 -15.69 -13.86
N LEU A 310 -4.39 -14.75 -12.95
CA LEU A 310 -3.74 -14.71 -11.64
C LEU A 310 -4.38 -15.74 -10.71
N ARG A 311 -3.54 -16.46 -9.96
CA ARG A 311 -3.99 -17.33 -8.88
C ARG A 311 -4.21 -16.48 -7.63
N VAL A 312 -5.44 -16.48 -7.12
CA VAL A 312 -5.74 -15.85 -5.85
C VAL A 312 -5.10 -16.65 -4.72
N PHE A 313 -4.82 -15.98 -3.62
CA PHE A 313 -4.38 -16.62 -2.38
C PHE A 313 -5.23 -16.08 -1.23
N THR A 314 -5.45 -16.92 -0.22
CA THR A 314 -6.37 -16.61 0.89
C THR A 314 -5.66 -16.67 2.26
N ASP A 315 -4.39 -17.08 2.25
CA ASP A 315 -3.56 -17.23 3.45
C ASP A 315 -3.17 -15.88 4.07
N SER A 316 -3.12 -14.82 3.26
CA SER A 316 -2.66 -13.49 3.64
C SER A 316 -3.40 -12.38 2.88
N GLY A 317 -3.47 -11.18 3.50
CA GLY A 317 -4.19 -10.03 2.92
C GLY A 317 -3.33 -9.42 1.82
N THR A 318 -3.88 -8.53 0.99
CA THR A 318 -3.05 -7.67 0.12
C THR A 318 -3.87 -6.61 -0.56
N TYR A 319 -3.20 -5.52 -0.93
CA TYR A 319 -3.73 -4.50 -1.81
C TYR A 319 -3.97 -5.03 -3.23
N ALA A 320 -3.29 -6.09 -3.68
CA ALA A 320 -3.36 -6.54 -5.08
C ALA A 320 -4.77 -7.00 -5.55
N PRO A 321 -5.52 -7.84 -4.81
CA PRO A 321 -6.90 -8.22 -5.11
C PRO A 321 -7.87 -7.05 -5.09
N VAL A 322 -7.60 -6.01 -4.30
CA VAL A 322 -8.43 -4.80 -4.26
C VAL A 322 -8.43 -4.08 -5.60
N PHE A 323 -7.29 -4.07 -6.31
CA PHE A 323 -7.22 -3.50 -7.65
C PHE A 323 -7.97 -4.32 -8.71
N ALA A 324 -8.32 -5.56 -8.41
CA ALA A 324 -9.15 -6.41 -9.28
C ALA A 324 -10.65 -6.27 -9.02
N VAL A 325 -11.10 -5.47 -8.05
CA VAL A 325 -12.54 -5.28 -7.78
C VAL A 325 -13.17 -4.46 -8.90
N GLY A 326 -14.04 -5.10 -9.69
CA GLY A 326 -14.67 -4.49 -10.85
C GLY A 326 -15.30 -5.55 -11.76
N VAL A 327 -15.99 -5.10 -12.80
CA VAL A 327 -16.50 -6.02 -13.83
C VAL A 327 -15.39 -6.35 -14.80
N HIS A 328 -15.22 -7.63 -15.09
CA HIS A 328 -14.23 -8.15 -16.03
C HIS A 328 -14.86 -9.10 -17.03
N LYS A 329 -14.18 -9.31 -18.16
CA LYS A 329 -14.57 -10.30 -19.17
C LYS A 329 -13.64 -11.50 -19.15
N ASP A 330 -14.21 -12.71 -19.19
CA ASP A 330 -13.44 -13.92 -19.44
C ASP A 330 -13.01 -14.03 -20.91
N LYS A 331 -12.32 -15.12 -21.28
CA LYS A 331 -11.84 -15.36 -22.64
C LYS A 331 -12.97 -15.58 -23.63
N GLU A 332 -14.11 -16.02 -23.14
CA GLU A 332 -15.34 -16.29 -23.87
C GLU A 332 -16.24 -15.03 -24.00
N GLY A 333 -15.85 -13.91 -23.38
CA GLY A 333 -16.53 -12.62 -23.45
C GLY A 333 -17.66 -12.44 -22.42
N ASN A 334 -17.85 -13.39 -21.51
CA ASN A 334 -18.83 -13.32 -20.43
C ASN A 334 -18.42 -12.28 -19.38
N ASP A 335 -19.41 -11.58 -18.82
CA ASP A 335 -19.18 -10.67 -17.69
C ASP A 335 -19.07 -11.43 -16.37
N HIS A 336 -18.04 -11.10 -15.60
CA HIS A 336 -17.78 -11.53 -14.24
C HIS A 336 -17.63 -10.32 -13.33
N LEU A 337 -17.94 -10.49 -12.04
CA LEU A 337 -17.72 -9.49 -11.00
C LEU A 337 -16.75 -10.00 -9.93
#